data_AF-A0A2V7D8X2-F1
#
_entry.id   AF-A0A2V7D8X2-F1
#
_cell.length_a   1.000
_cell.length_b   1.000
_cell.length_c   1.000
_cell.angle_alpha   90.00
_cell.angle_beta   90.00
_cell.angle_gamma   90.00
#
_symmetry.space_group_name_H-M   'P 1'
#
loop_
_entity.id
_entity.type
_entity.pdbx_description
1 polymer ?
#
loop_
_entity_poly.entity_id
_entity_poly.type
_entity_poly.pdbx_seq_one_letter_code
_entity_poly.pdbx_strand_id
1 'polypeptide(L)' 'MISSPEVLATHELVADLDRLGDEIAELSAHLDAATARLLDLIREFDARDGWNTGFRSCAAWLS' A
#
# COMPACT_ATOMS: atom_id res chain seq x y z
N MET A 1 41.47 -3.79 -27.31
CA MET A 1 40.90 -3.58 -25.97
C MET A 1 39.67 -2.72 -26.14
N ILE A 2 38.52 -3.34 -26.44
CA ILE A 2 37.24 -2.63 -26.48
C ILE A 2 36.77 -2.57 -25.03
N SER A 3 36.83 -1.37 -24.46
CA SER A 3 36.21 -1.06 -23.17
C SER A 3 34.73 -1.44 -23.25
N SER A 4 34.23 -2.26 -22.32
CA SER A 4 32.82 -2.62 -22.26
C SER A 4 32.14 -2.04 -21.01
N PRO A 5 32.07 -0.70 -20.85
CA PRO A 5 31.34 -0.06 -19.76
C PRO A 5 29.81 -0.23 -19.87
N GLU A 6 29.27 -0.51 -21.06
CA GLU A 6 27.82 -0.65 -21.28
C GLU A 6 27.17 -1.83 -20.54
N VAL A 7 27.90 -2.93 -20.34
CA VAL A 7 27.36 -4.13 -19.66
C VAL A 7 27.21 -3.90 -18.15
N LEU A 8 28.14 -3.18 -17.53
CA LEU A 8 28.09 -2.87 -16.10
C LEU A 8 27.01 -1.83 -15.78
N ALA A 9 26.88 -0.80 -16.62
CA ALA A 9 25.85 0.22 -16.49
C ALA A 9 24.43 -0.37 -16.54
N THR A 10 24.23 -1.40 -17.36
CA THR A 10 22.93 -2.11 -17.45
C THR A 10 22.62 -2.88 -16.15
N HIS A 11 23.63 -3.48 -15.52
CA HIS A 11 23.45 -4.22 -14.26
C HIS A 11 23.14 -3.29 -13.08
N GLU A 12 23.77 -2.12 -13.02
CA GLU A 12 23.50 -1.12 -11.98
C GLU A 12 22.06 -0.60 -12.06
N LEU A 13 21.57 -0.33 -13.27
CA LEU A 13 20.17 0.06 -13.49
C LEU A 13 19.18 -1.03 -13.06
N VAL A 14 19.48 -2.30 -13.34
CA VAL A 14 18.63 -3.42 -12.90
C VAL A 14 18.60 -3.51 -11.38
N ALA A 15 19.74 -3.39 -10.71
CA ALA A 15 19.80 -3.41 -9.24
C ALA A 15 19.05 -2.23 -8.60
N ASP A 16 19.11 -1.04 -9.21
CA ASP A 16 18.34 0.12 -8.74
C ASP A 16 16.83 -0.06 -8.92
N LEU A 17 16.40 -0.66 -10.03
CA LEU A 17 15.00 -0.98 -10.28
C LEU A 17 14.48 -2.06 -9.32
N ASP A 18 15.29 -3.08 -9.01
CA ASP A 18 14.93 -4.12 -8.04
C ASP A 18 14.74 -3.51 -6.65
N ARG A 19 15.68 -2.67 -6.19
CA ARG A 19 15.56 -1.97 -4.89
C ARG A 19 14.32 -1.08 -4.85
N LEU A 20 14.05 -0.33 -5.93
CA LEU A 20 12.84 0.49 -6.01
C LEU A 20 11.57 -0.38 -5.97
N GLY A 21 11.59 -1.54 -6.61
CA GLY A 21 10.52 -2.54 -6.56
C GLY A 21 10.26 -3.05 -5.14
N ASP A 22 11.32 -3.37 -4.40
CA ASP A 22 11.23 -3.79 -2.99
C ASP A 22 10.63 -2.70 -2.10
N GLU A 23 11.06 -1.44 -2.28
CA GLU A 23 10.49 -0.30 -1.54
C GLU A 23 9.01 -0.09 -1.83
N ILE A 24 8.60 -0.22 -3.10
CA ILE A 24 7.19 -0.15 -3.51
C ILE A 24 6.40 -1.29 -2.87
N ALA A 25 6.92 -2.53 -2.94
CA ALA A 25 6.25 -3.71 -2.39
C ALA A 25 6.07 -3.60 -0.87
N GLU A 26 7.08 -3.11 -0.15
CA GLU A 26 7.00 -2.87 1.30
C GLU A 26 5.95 -1.81 1.63
N LEU A 27 5.94 -0.68 0.90
CA LEU A 27 4.94 0.37 1.11
C LEU A 27 3.52 -0.14 0.79
N SER A 28 3.35 -0.91 -0.28
CA SER A 28 2.07 -1.54 -0.62
C SER A 28 1.60 -2.49 0.49
N ALA A 29 2.48 -3.33 1.03
CA ALA A 29 2.11 -4.24 2.12
C ALA A 29 1.66 -3.47 3.39
N HIS A 30 2.30 -2.35 3.69
CA HIS A 30 1.88 -1.47 4.78
C HIS A 30 0.50 -0.83 4.53
N LEU A 31 0.23 -0.39 3.30
CA LEU A 31 -1.09 0.15 2.93
C LEU A 31 -2.18 -0.92 3.02
N ASP A 32 -1.90 -2.15 2.59
CA ASP A 32 -2.83 -3.27 2.69
C ASP A 32 -3.13 -3.61 4.16
N ALA A 33 -2.09 -3.68 4.99
CA ALA A 33 -2.24 -3.92 6.43
C ALA A 33 -3.03 -2.79 7.13
N ALA A 34 -2.77 -1.54 6.76
CA ALA A 34 -3.50 -0.38 7.27
C ALA A 34 -4.98 -0.41 6.84
N THR A 35 -5.24 -0.80 5.59
CA THR A 35 -6.60 -0.93 5.05
C THR A 35 -7.37 -2.04 5.77
N ALA A 36 -6.76 -3.20 5.97
CA ALA A 36 -7.38 -4.30 6.72
C ALA A 36 -7.73 -3.85 8.15
N ARG A 37 -6.80 -3.18 8.84
CA ARG A 37 -7.04 -2.63 10.18
C ARG A 37 -8.16 -1.60 10.19
N LEU A 38 -8.22 -0.72 9.19
CA LEU A 38 -9.29 0.27 9.06
C LEU A 38 -10.66 -0.41 8.93
N LEU A 39 -10.76 -1.44 8.08
CA LEU A 39 -12.00 -2.21 7.90
C LEU A 39 -12.43 -2.91 9.20
N ASP A 40 -11.49 -3.41 9.99
CA ASP A 40 -11.79 -3.98 11.31
C ASP A 40 -12.35 -2.95 12.28
N LEU A 41 -11.78 -1.75 12.31
CA LEU A 41 -12.28 -0.64 13.13
C LEU A 41 -13.67 -0.17 12.68
N ILE A 42 -13.90 -0.07 11.37
CA ILE A 42 -15.20 0.28 10.80
C ILE A 42 -16.25 -0.76 11.21
N ARG A 43 -15.92 -2.06 11.15
CA ARG A 43 -16.84 -3.13 11.57
C ARG A 43 -17.20 -3.02 13.05
N GLU A 44 -16.22 -2.78 13.91
CA GLU A 44 -16.46 -2.59 15.34
C GLU A 44 -17.30 -1.33 15.61
N PHE A 45 -17.05 -0.25 14.88
CA PHE A 45 -17.83 0.98 14.97
C PHE A 45 -19.29 0.78 14.55
N ASP A 46 -19.52 0.04 13.47
CA ASP A 46 -20.84 -0.33 12.97
C ASP A 46 -21.59 -1.22 13.97
N ALA A 47 -20.92 -2.23 14.55
CA ALA A 47 -21.49 -3.11 15.57
C ALA A 47 -21.93 -2.38 16.84
N ARG A 48 -21.35 -1.21 17.11
CA ARG A 48 -21.70 -0.34 18.24
C ARG A 48 -22.76 0.71 17.91
N ASP A 49 -23.40 0.63 16.74
CA ASP A 49 -24.34 1.64 16.22
C ASP A 49 -23.74 3.07 16.21
N GLY A 50 -22.42 3.18 16.01
CA GLY A 50 -21.69 4.45 16.12
C GLY A 50 -22.11 5.49 15.07
N TRP A 51 -22.76 5.05 13.99
CA TRP A 51 -23.19 5.90 12.90
C TRP A 51 -24.32 6.85 13.28
N ASN A 52 -25.19 6.47 14.24
CA ASN A 52 -26.43 7.15 14.63
C ASN A 52 -26.24 8.57 15.25
N THR A 53 -25.05 9.16 15.10
CA THR A 53 -24.67 10.52 15.47
C THR A 53 -24.35 11.42 14.26
N GLY A 54 -24.48 10.94 13.02
CA GLY A 54 -24.29 11.78 11.82
C GLY A 54 -24.49 11.08 10.46
N PHE A 55 -24.28 9.78 10.37
CA PHE A 55 -24.56 8.97 9.17
C PHE A 55 -25.53 7.84 9.52
N ARG A 56 -26.33 7.37 8.57
CA ARG A 56 -27.36 6.36 8.91
C ARG A 56 -26.82 4.93 9.01
N SER A 57 -25.66 4.67 8.42
CA SER A 57 -24.97 3.36 8.43
C SER A 57 -23.60 3.49 7.79
N CYS A 58 -22.77 2.45 7.90
CA CYS A 58 -21.49 2.34 7.18
C CYS A 58 -21.64 2.54 5.66
N ALA A 59 -22.68 1.95 5.04
CA ALA A 59 -22.94 2.11 3.60
C ALA A 59 -23.19 3.57 3.20
N ALA A 60 -23.86 4.35 4.07
CA ALA A 60 -24.08 5.78 3.84
C ALA A 60 -22.81 6.63 4.00
N TRP A 61 -21.79 6.12 4.71
CA TRP A 61 -20.51 6.80 4.89
C TRP A 61 -19.50 6.48 3.78
N LEU A 62 -19.56 5.27 3.21
CA LEU A 62 -18.68 4.81 2.11
C LEU A 62 -19.14 5.24 0.70
N SER A 63 -20.29 5.92 0.58
CA SER A 63 -20.85 6.39 -0.69
C SER A 63 -20.46 7.84 -0.97
#